data_AF-A0A971MCH5-F1
#
_entry.id   AF-A0A971MCH5-F1
#
_cell.length_a   1.000
_cell.length_b   1.000
_cell.length_c   1.000
_cell.angle_alpha   90.00
_cell.angle_beta   90.00
_cell.angle_gamma   90.00
#
_symmetry.space_group_name_H-M   'P 1'
#
loop_
_entity.id
_entity.type
_entity.pdbx_description
1 polymer ?
#
loop_
_entity_poly.entity_id
_entity_poly.type
_entity_poly.pdbx_seq_one_letter_code
_entity_poly.pdbx_strand_id
1 'polypeptide(L)' 'MAKGILIVDDASFMRMMIKDILTKNGFEVVGEAENGVVAVEK' A
#
# COMPACT_ATOMS: atom_id res chain seq x y z
N MET A 1 15.07 -10.95 -3.47
CA MET A 1 13.98 -10.58 -2.56
C MET A 1 13.04 -9.68 -3.33
N ALA A 2 11.76 -10.02 -3.44
CA ALA A 2 10.77 -9.12 -4.01
C ALA A 2 10.69 -7.89 -3.10
N LYS A 3 10.70 -6.69 -3.68
CA LYS A 3 10.51 -5.46 -2.90
C LYS A 3 9.01 -5.33 -2.63
N GLY A 4 8.61 -5.50 -1.38
CA GLY A 4 7.23 -5.26 -0.96
C GLY A 4 6.85 -3.78 -1.09
N ILE A 5 5.59 -3.50 -1.44
CA ILE A 5 5.06 -2.16 -1.62
C ILE A 5 4.23 -1.75 -0.40
N LEU A 6 4.52 -0.57 0.16
CA LEU A 6 3.71 0.10 1.18
C LEU A 6 2.88 1.19 0.50
N ILE A 7 1.56 1.15 0.65
CA ILE A 7 0.65 2.17 0.08
C ILE A 7 0.38 3.22 1.15
N VAL A 8 0.59 4.50 0.82
CA VAL A 8 0.34 5.64 1.72
C VAL A 8 -0.64 6.61 1.04
N ASP A 9 -1.85 6.73 1.57
CA ASP A 9 -2.91 7.60 1.04
C ASP A 9 -3.96 7.88 2.13
N ASP A 10 -4.51 9.09 2.20
CA ASP A 10 -5.47 9.50 3.22
C ASP A 10 -6.86 8.89 3.01
N ALA A 11 -7.24 8.58 1.77
CA ALA A 11 -8.51 7.97 1.43
C ALA A 11 -8.46 6.43 1.46
N SER A 12 -9.30 5.83 2.30
CA SER A 12 -9.41 4.36 2.41
C SER A 12 -9.81 3.67 1.10
N PHE A 13 -10.67 4.31 0.30
CA PHE A 13 -11.08 3.78 -1.01
C PHE A 13 -9.92 3.74 -2.02
N MET A 14 -9.05 4.75 -2.00
CA MET A 14 -7.89 4.82 -2.91
C MET A 14 -6.90 3.71 -2.60
N ARG A 15 -6.65 3.41 -1.32
CA ARG A 15 -5.76 2.29 -0.92
C ARG A 15 -6.28 0.94 -1.40
N MET A 16 -7.59 0.69 -1.28
CA MET A 16 -8.21 -0.55 -1.77
C MET A 16 -8.07 -0.70 -3.28
N MET A 17 -8.35 0.38 -4.04
CA MET A 17 -8.20 0.37 -5.50
C MET A 17 -6.75 0.16 -5.95
N ILE A 18 -5.79 0.86 -5.34
CA ILE A 18 -4.36 0.74 -5.66
C ILE A 18 -3.86 -0.66 -5.32
N LYS A 19 -4.25 -1.21 -4.17
CA LYS A 19 -3.92 -2.58 -3.75
C LYS A 19 -4.42 -3.61 -4.75
N ASP A 20 -5.66 -3.48 -5.21
CA ASP A 20 -6.22 -4.37 -6.22
C ASP A 20 -5.43 -4.30 -7.54
N ILE A 21 -5.04 -3.10 -7.98
CA ILE A 21 -4.23 -2.93 -9.19
C ILE A 21 -2.85 -3.60 -9.01
N LEU A 22 -2.17 -3.34 -7.90
CA LEU A 22 -0.83 -3.87 -7.64
C LEU A 22 -0.83 -5.40 -7.53
N THR A 23 -1.75 -5.96 -6.75
CA THR A 23 -1.87 -7.42 -6.56
C THR A 23 -2.24 -8.14 -7.86
N LYS A 24 -3.13 -7.58 -8.68
CA LYS A 24 -3.45 -8.11 -10.02
C LYS A 24 -2.24 -8.14 -10.97
N ASN A 25 -1.30 -7.21 -10.79
CA ASN A 25 -0.06 -7.15 -11.57
C ASN A 25 1.10 -7.93 -10.93
N GLY A 26 0.83 -8.77 -9.92
CA GLY A 26 1.83 -9.63 -9.30
C GLY A 26 2.76 -8.93 -8.30
N PHE A 27 2.41 -7.72 -7.86
CA PHE A 27 3.15 -7.04 -6.80
C PHE A 27 2.63 -7.44 -5.42
N GLU A 28 3.56 -7.56 -4.48
CA GLU A 28 3.26 -7.83 -3.08
C GLU A 28 3.06 -6.52 -2.32
N VAL A 29 1.85 -6.28 -1.82
CA VAL A 29 1.55 -5.16 -0.93
C VAL A 29 1.76 -5.61 0.50
N VAL A 30 2.78 -5.06 1.17
CA VAL A 30 3.16 -5.46 2.54
C VAL A 30 2.45 -4.63 3.61
N GLY A 31 1.82 -3.52 3.23
CA GLY A 31 1.08 -2.70 4.16
C GLY A 31 0.34 -1.54 3.53
N GLU A 32 -0.45 -0.88 4.35
CA GLU A 32 -1.21 0.32 4.05
C GLU A 32 -1.06 1.30 5.22
N ALA A 33 -0.88 2.58 4.91
CA ALA A 33 -0.81 3.67 5.88
C ALA A 33 -1.70 4.83 5.41
N GLU A 34 -2.28 5.56 6.36
CA GLU A 34 -3.15 6.71 6.07
C GLU A 34 -2.38 8.03 5.93
N ASN A 35 -1.13 8.06 6.36
CA ASN A 35 -0.26 9.24 6.27
C ASN A 35 1.22 8.82 6.42
N GLY A 36 2.12 9.78 6.23
CA GLY A 36 3.56 9.55 6.31
C GLY A 36 4.07 9.15 7.69
N VAL A 37 3.43 9.58 8.78
CA VAL A 37 3.84 9.20 10.14
C VAL A 37 3.58 7.72 10.37
N VAL A 38 2.35 7.27 10.08
CA VAL A 38 1.95 5.86 10.18
C VAL A 38 2.77 4.97 9.24
N ALA A 39 3.17 5.50 8.08
CA ALA A 39 4.01 4.78 7.12
C ALA A 39 5.43 4.52 7.60
N VAL A 40 5.97 5.36 8.48
CA VAL A 40 7.31 5.19 9.05
C VAL A 40 7.29 4.23 10.25
N GLU A 41 6.17 4.16 10.97
CA GLU A 41 5.99 3.26 12.11
C GLU A 41 5.66 1.81 11.71
N LYS A 42 5.21 1.58 10.47
CA LYS A 42 4.88 0.26 9.91
C LYS A 42 6.03 -0.36 9.13
#